data_AF-A0A6A4HWS0-F1
#
_entry.id   AF-A0A6A4HWS0-F1
#
_cell.length_a   1.000
_cell.length_b   1.000
_cell.length_c   1.000
_cell.angle_alpha   90.00
_cell.angle_beta   90.00
_cell.angle_gamma   90.00
#
_symmetry.space_group_name_H-M   'P 1'
#
loop_
_entity.id
_entity.type
_entity.pdbx_description
1 polymer ?
#
loop_
_entity_poly.entity_id
_entity_poly.type
_entity_poly.pdbx_seq_one_letter_code
_entity_poly.pdbx_strand_id
1 'polypeptide(L)'
;ENMVDVVWNTLEKYGLIGWVLSLMMDNVSNNDTLTEAIECKCHALNIPFKARHACLQRMPHTVHLAILKLLEAIGAMEKDSKKNSQPYQDAVA
;
A
#
# COMPACT_ATOMS: atom_id res chain seq x y z
N GLU A 1 11.69 15.08 3.54
CA GLU A 1 12.10 13.80 4.16
C GLU A 1 11.66 12.66 3.26
N ASN A 2 12.50 11.66 3.06
CA ASN A 2 12.14 10.49 2.27
C ASN A 2 11.24 9.58 3.12
N MET A 3 10.06 9.21 2.62
CA MET A 3 9.09 8.35 3.31
C MET A 3 9.73 7.05 3.82
N VAL A 4 10.72 6.52 3.10
CA VAL A 4 11.50 5.35 3.50
C VAL A 4 12.20 5.56 4.84
N ASP A 5 12.85 6.71 5.04
CA ASP A 5 13.62 6.99 6.25
C ASP A 5 12.71 7.19 7.46
N VAL A 6 11.53 7.81 7.26
CA VAL A 6 10.53 7.97 8.31
C VAL A 6 10.00 6.61 8.77
N VAL A 7 9.64 5.73 7.82
CA VAL A 7 9.18 4.37 8.12
C VAL A 7 10.28 3.58 8.82
N TRP A 8 11.51 3.63 8.30
CA TRP A 8 12.64 2.90 8.89
C TRP A 8 12.95 3.33 10.32
N ASN A 9 13.04 4.65 10.57
CA ASN A 9 13.29 5.19 11.91
C ASN A 9 12.17 4.81 12.89
N THR A 10 10.94 4.70 12.40
CA THR A 10 9.81 4.23 13.21
C THR A 10 9.96 2.74 13.57
N LEU A 11 10.35 1.90 12.62
CA LEU A 11 10.62 0.48 12.87
C LEU A 11 11.77 0.30 13.87
N GLU A 12 12.83 1.10 13.75
CA GLU A 12 13.96 1.10 14.68
C GLU A 12 13.51 1.51 16.10
N LYS A 13 12.76 2.61 16.20
CA LYS A 13 12.24 3.14 17.48
C LYS A 13 11.43 2.10 18.26
N TYR A 14 10.69 1.24 17.57
CA TYR A 14 9.86 0.21 18.20
C TYR A 14 10.53 -1.18 18.24
N GLY A 15 11.78 -1.31 17.78
CA GLY A 15 12.48 -2.61 17.76
C GLY A 15 11.85 -3.63 16.80
N LEU A 16 11.17 -3.17 15.76
CA LEU A 16 10.43 -4.01 14.80
C LEU A 16 11.28 -4.41 13.58
N ILE A 17 12.53 -3.95 13.49
CA ILE A 17 13.45 -4.35 12.42
C ILE A 17 13.62 -5.87 12.45
N GLY A 18 13.39 -6.51 11.30
CA GLY A 18 13.43 -7.98 11.16
C GLY A 18 12.15 -8.73 11.55
N TRP A 19 11.16 -8.04 12.12
CA TRP A 19 9.83 -8.60 12.45
C TRP A 19 8.75 -8.25 11.41
N VAL A 20 9.04 -7.30 10.51
CA VAL A 20 8.09 -6.87 9.48
C VAL A 20 7.95 -7.94 8.40
N LEU A 21 6.75 -8.50 8.30
CA LEU A 21 6.42 -9.57 7.35
C LEU A 21 5.94 -9.03 6.00
N SER A 22 5.29 -7.86 5.99
CA SER A 22 4.68 -7.31 4.78
C SER A 22 4.31 -5.83 4.91
N LEU A 23 4.36 -5.10 3.79
CA LEU A 23 3.94 -3.70 3.66
C LEU A 23 2.76 -3.58 2.71
N MET A 24 1.79 -2.77 3.11
CA MET A 24 0.63 -2.44 2.30
C MET A 24 0.50 -0.92 2.20
N MET A 25 0.49 -0.41 0.97
CA MET A 25 0.26 1.01 0.67
C MET A 25 -0.96 1.17 -0.26
N ASP A 26 -1.43 2.40 -0.38
CA ASP A 26 -2.58 2.83 -1.17
C ASP A 26 -2.33 2.80 -2.70
N ASN A 27 -1.07 2.95 -3.13
CA ASN A 27 -0.64 2.87 -4.53
C ASN A 27 0.42 1.76 -4.73
N VAL A 28 0.29 1.00 -5.82
CA VAL A 28 1.24 -0.08 -6.19
C VAL A 28 2.65 0.47 -6.35
N SER A 29 2.81 1.57 -7.10
CA SER A 29 4.14 2.16 -7.34
C SER A 29 4.81 2.67 -6.06
N ASN A 30 4.02 3.25 -5.14
CA ASN A 30 4.54 3.68 -3.84
C ASN A 30 4.92 2.47 -2.97
N ASN A 31 4.14 1.38 -3.03
CA ASN A 31 4.43 0.16 -2.29
C ASN A 31 5.71 -0.51 -2.79
N ASP A 32 5.87 -0.63 -4.11
CA ASP A 32 7.06 -1.26 -4.72
C ASP A 32 8.31 -0.46 -4.36
N THR A 33 8.28 0.86 -4.57
CA THR A 33 9.42 1.75 -4.26
C THR A 33 9.80 1.72 -2.78
N LEU A 34 8.81 1.76 -1.88
CA LEU A 34 9.07 1.69 -0.43
C LEU A 34 9.63 0.33 -0.03
N THR A 35 9.02 -0.75 -0.52
CA THR A 35 9.40 -2.12 -0.14
C THR A 35 10.79 -2.49 -0.66
N GLU A 36 11.15 -2.06 -1.88
CA GLU A 36 12.51 -2.21 -2.43
C GLU A 36 13.55 -1.45 -1.61
N ALA A 37 13.23 -0.21 -1.19
CA ALA A 37 14.15 0.56 -0.36
C ALA A 37 14.33 -0.05 1.05
N ILE A 38 13.27 -0.64 1.61
CA ILE A 38 13.33 -1.41 2.86
C ILE A 38 14.15 -2.69 2.68
N GLU A 39 14.04 -3.38 1.54
CA GLU A 39 14.89 -4.54 1.21
C GLU A 39 16.37 -4.18 1.22
N CYS A 40 16.75 -3.05 0.61
CA CYS A 40 18.12 -2.55 0.65
C CYS A 40 18.62 -2.33 2.09
N LYS A 41 17.80 -1.74 2.97
CA LYS A 41 18.18 -1.52 4.38
C LYS A 41 18.25 -2.84 5.17
N CYS A 42 17.34 -3.78 4.92
CA CYS A 42 17.40 -5.13 5.51
C CYS A 42 18.64 -5.90 5.07
N HIS A 43 19.02 -5.85 3.79
CA HIS A 43 20.25 -6.47 3.28
C HIS A 43 21.50 -5.88 3.93
N ALA A 44 21.55 -4.57 4.17
CA ALA A 44 22.66 -3.94 4.89
C ALA A 44 22.83 -4.48 6.33
N LEU A 45 21.75 -5.01 6.92
CA LEU A 45 21.74 -5.62 8.26
C LEU A 45 21.76 -7.16 8.24
N ASN A 46 21.98 -7.79 7.09
CA ASN A 46 21.90 -9.25 6.90
C ASN A 46 20.54 -9.87 7.30
N ILE A 47 19.45 -9.11 7.18
CA ILE A 47 18.09 -9.58 7.45
C ILE A 47 17.51 -10.17 6.17
N PRO A 48 17.07 -11.45 6.16
CA PRO A 48 16.47 -12.06 4.99
C PRO A 48 15.08 -11.44 4.74
N PHE A 49 15.03 -10.51 3.79
CA PHE A 49 13.82 -9.82 3.37
C PHE A 49 13.79 -9.76 1.85
N LYS A 50 12.62 -9.92 1.22
CA LYS A 50 12.46 -9.80 -0.23
C LYS A 50 11.21 -9.00 -0.54
N ALA A 51 11.35 -7.89 -1.26
CA ALA A 51 10.23 -6.99 -1.52
C ALA A 51 9.07 -7.70 -2.24
N ARG A 52 9.39 -8.55 -3.21
CA ARG A 52 8.40 -9.36 -3.95
C ARG A 52 7.50 -10.25 -3.09
N HIS A 53 7.94 -10.64 -1.88
CA HIS A 53 7.15 -11.47 -0.98
C HIS A 53 6.43 -10.63 0.10
N ALA A 54 6.95 -9.44 0.38
CA ALA A 54 6.46 -8.54 1.42
C ALA A 54 5.47 -7.49 0.88
N CYS A 55 5.42 -7.25 -0.44
CA CYS A 55 4.50 -6.32 -1.07
C CYS A 55 3.07 -6.91 -1.08
N LEU A 56 2.21 -6.45 -0.17
CA LEU A 56 0.78 -6.73 -0.22
C LEU A 56 0.11 -5.78 -1.20
N GLN A 57 -0.54 -6.32 -2.23
CA GLN A 57 -1.29 -5.52 -3.18
C GLN A 57 -2.56 -4.93 -2.55
N ARG A 58 -3.11 -3.89 -3.19
CA ARG A 58 -4.12 -2.96 -2.67
C ARG A 58 -5.46 -3.60 -2.23
N MET A 59 -5.49 -4.33 -1.11
CA MET A 59 -6.68 -5.04 -0.61
C MET A 59 -7.90 -4.12 -0.44
N PRO A 60 -7.89 -3.04 0.37
CA PRO A 60 -8.98 -2.07 0.42
C PRO A 60 -9.44 -1.49 -0.93
N HIS A 61 -8.52 -1.13 -1.83
CA HIS A 61 -8.92 -0.59 -3.15
C HIS A 61 -9.59 -1.67 -4.01
N THR A 62 -9.07 -2.90 -4.00
CA THR A 62 -9.66 -4.03 -4.72
C THR A 62 -11.05 -4.37 -4.18
N VAL A 63 -11.20 -4.39 -2.85
CA VAL A 63 -12.51 -4.63 -2.20
C VAL A 63 -13.49 -3.51 -2.55
N HIS A 64 -13.06 -2.25 -2.50
CA HIS A 64 -13.89 -1.12 -2.87
C HIS A 64 -14.35 -1.19 -4.34
N LEU A 65 -13.43 -1.47 -5.28
CA LEU A 65 -13.77 -1.65 -6.69
C LEU A 65 -14.74 -2.82 -6.92
N ALA A 66 -14.55 -3.94 -6.21
CA ALA A 66 -15.43 -5.09 -6.31
C ALA A 66 -16.86 -4.75 -5.84
N ILE A 67 -16.98 -4.02 -4.72
CA ILE A 67 -18.26 -3.55 -4.20
C ILE A 67 -18.94 -2.59 -5.19
N LEU A 68 -18.22 -1.60 -5.72
CA LEU A 68 -18.78 -0.68 -6.72
C LEU A 68 -19.29 -1.42 -7.96
N LYS A 69 -18.52 -2.38 -8.47
CA LYS A 69 -18.94 -3.19 -9.63
C LYS A 69 -20.13 -4.08 -9.33
N LEU A 70 -20.23 -4.62 -8.12
CA LEU A 70 -21.39 -5.38 -7.67
C LEU A 70 -22.64 -4.50 -7.60
N LEU A 71 -22.54 -3.32 -7.00
CA LEU A 71 -23.64 -2.36 -6.88
C LEU A 71 -24.13 -1.86 -8.24
N GLU A 72 -23.22 -1.61 -9.18
CA GLU A 72 -23.53 -1.29 -10.58
C GLU A 72 -24.29 -2.45 -11.26
N ALA A 73 -23.84 -3.70 -11.07
CA ALA A 73 -24.44 -4.87 -11.71
C ALA A 73 -25.87 -5.17 -11.22
N ILE A 74 -26.17 -4.90 -9.95
CA ILE A 74 -27.52 -5.11 -9.39
C ILE A 74 -28.44 -3.89 -9.60
N GLY A 75 -27.96 -2.84 -10.27
CA GLY A 75 -28.74 -1.62 -10.52
C GLY A 75 -28.91 -0.73 -9.29
N ALA A 76 -28.11 -0.94 -8.23
CA ALA A 76 -28.11 -0.10 -7.03
C ALA A 76 -27.29 1.19 -7.22
N MET A 77 -26.48 1.27 -8.28
CA MET A 77 -25.75 2.46 -8.70
C MET A 77 -25.86 2.66 -10.22
N GLU A 78 -26.03 3.91 -10.66
CA GLU A 78 -25.92 4.25 -12.08
C GLU A 78 -24.46 4.12 -12.57
N LYS A 79 -24.28 3.84 -13.86
CA LYS A 79 -22.96 3.83 -14.47
C LYS A 79 -22.35 5.22 -14.40
N ASP A 80 -21.33 5.38 -13.58
CA ASP A 80 -20.54 6.61 -13.54
C ASP A 80 -19.98 6.91 -14.93
N SER A 81 -20.59 7.90 -15.59
CA SER A 81 -20.16 8.40 -16.89
C SER A 81 -18.92 9.26 -16.67
N LYS A 82 -17.75 8.62 -16.51
CA LYS A 82 -16.41 9.24 -16.48
C LYS A 82 -16.39 10.66 -15.90
N LYS A 83 -16.43 10.83 -14.58
CA LYS A 83 -15.91 12.06 -13.95
C LYS A 83 -15.25 11.73 -12.62
N ASN A 84 -13.92 11.83 -12.65
CA ASN A 84 -12.99 11.90 -11.52
C ASN A 84 -13.11 10.80 -10.47
N SER A 85 -12.39 9.69 -10.69
CA SER A 85 -11.91 8.85 -9.60
C SER A 85 -10.86 9.64 -8.80
N GLN A 86 -11.30 10.58 -7.97
CA GLN A 86 -10.43 11.12 -6.94
C GLN A 86 -10.13 10.00 -5.93
N PRO A 87 -8.86 9.85 -5.50
CA PRO A 87 -8.53 8.93 -4.42
C PRO A 87 -9.42 9.23 -3.21
N TYR A 88 -9.94 8.19 -2.54
CA TYR A 88 -10.79 8.32 -1.34
C TYR A 88 -10.20 9.26 -0.28
N GLN A 89 -8.87 9.37 -0.23
CA GLN A 89 -8.16 10.25 0.70
C GLN A 89 -8.39 11.75 0.45
N ASP A 90 -8.74 12.15 -0.78
CA ASP A 90 -9.05 13.55 -1.12
C ASP A 90 -10.53 13.90 -0.87
N ALA A 91 -11.37 12.91 -0.54
CA ALA A 91 -12.79 13.13 -0.22
C ALA A 91 -13.05 13.43 1.27
N VAL A 92 -12.01 13.33 2.11
CA VAL A 92 -12.05 13.64 3.54
C VAL A 92 -11.05 14.78 3.81
N ALA A 93 -11.47 16.00 3.46
CA ALA A 93 -10.84 17.24 3.89
C ALA A 93 -11.90 18.14 4.54
#